data_AF-A0ABD0QC25-F1
#
_entry.id   AF-A0ABD0QC25-F1
#
_cell.length_a   1.000
_cell.length_b   1.000
_cell.length_c   1.000
_cell.angle_alpha   90.00
_cell.angle_beta   90.00
_cell.angle_gamma   90.00
#
_symmetry.space_group_name_H-M   'P 1'
#
loop_
_entity.id
_entity.type
_entity.pdbx_description
1 polymer ?
#
loop_
_entity_poly.entity_id
_entity_poly.type
_entity_poly.pdbx_seq_one_letter_code
_entity_poly.pdbx_strand_id
1 'polypeptide(L)'
;FGNQTRNFRLFYDGKHFVGEKRFESIHDLVTDGLITLYIETKAAEYISKMTINPIYEHVGYTTLNREPALKKALPVCRDMPDGKDAPGEETGLEER
;
A
#
# COMPACT_ATOMS: atom_id res chain seq x y z
N PHE A 1 -20.07 -26.22 0.00
CA PHE A 1 -18.88 -25.50 0.44
C PHE A 1 -18.63 -25.74 1.93
N GLY A 2 -17.44 -26.23 2.31
CA GLY A 2 -17.05 -26.50 3.71
C GLY A 2 -17.89 -27.56 4.42
N ASN A 3 -17.93 -28.78 3.86
CA ASN A 3 -18.67 -29.94 4.39
C ASN A 3 -20.20 -29.86 4.34
N GLN A 4 -20.78 -28.81 3.77
CA GLN A 4 -22.22 -28.69 3.56
C GLN A 4 -22.55 -28.25 2.14
N THR A 5 -23.60 -28.81 1.54
CA THR A 5 -24.13 -28.36 0.25
C THR A 5 -24.83 -27.01 0.41
N ARG A 6 -24.53 -26.06 -0.49
CA ARG A 6 -25.17 -24.75 -0.55
C ARG A 6 -25.94 -24.67 -1.87
N ASN A 7 -27.24 -24.38 -1.80
CA ASN A 7 -28.12 -24.30 -2.95
C ASN A 7 -28.43 -22.84 -3.26
N PHE A 8 -28.26 -22.45 -4.52
CA PHE A 8 -28.54 -21.10 -5.01
C PHE A 8 -29.55 -21.18 -6.16
N ARG A 9 -30.46 -20.21 -6.23
CA ARG A 9 -31.42 -20.14 -7.33
C ARG A 9 -30.70 -19.62 -8.58
N LEU A 10 -30.66 -20.44 -9.62
CA LEU A 10 -30.10 -20.09 -10.92
C LEU A 10 -31.15 -19.40 -11.79
N PHE A 11 -30.77 -18.30 -12.43
CA PHE A 11 -31.57 -17.56 -13.40
C PHE A 11 -30.83 -17.46 -14.73
N TYR A 12 -31.59 -17.19 -15.80
CA TYR A 12 -31.05 -17.09 -17.15
C TYR A 12 -31.86 -16.09 -18.00
N ASP A 13 -31.19 -15.04 -18.48
CA ASP A 13 -31.73 -13.99 -19.36
C ASP A 13 -30.94 -13.86 -20.68
N GLY A 14 -30.28 -14.94 -21.10
CA GLY A 14 -29.23 -14.94 -22.12
C GLY A 14 -27.81 -14.96 -21.53
N LYS A 15 -27.71 -14.72 -20.21
CA LYS A 15 -26.51 -15.01 -19.39
C LYS A 15 -26.91 -15.77 -18.12
N HIS A 16 -25.98 -16.49 -17.53
CA HIS A 16 -26.19 -17.22 -16.27
C HIS A 16 -25.95 -16.30 -15.06
N PHE A 17 -26.83 -16.32 -14.06
CA PHE A 17 -26.63 -15.55 -12.83
C PHE A 17 -27.38 -16.15 -11.62
N VAL A 18 -26.85 -15.90 -10.42
CA VAL A 18 -27.49 -16.19 -9.12
C VAL A 18 -27.73 -14.92 -8.28
N GLY A 19 -27.18 -13.79 -8.72
CA GLY A 19 -27.25 -12.47 -8.08
C GLY A 19 -27.12 -11.38 -9.14
N GLU A 20 -26.35 -10.32 -8.88
CA GLU A 20 -26.23 -9.19 -9.81
C GLU A 20 -25.32 -9.49 -11.02
N LYS A 21 -24.25 -10.26 -10.79
CA LYS A 21 -23.24 -10.56 -11.81
C LYS A 21 -23.75 -11.60 -12.81
N ARG A 22 -23.57 -11.31 -14.10
CA ARG A 22 -23.94 -12.15 -15.23
C ARG A 22 -22.71 -12.82 -15.85
N PHE A 23 -22.85 -14.08 -16.22
CA PHE A 23 -21.76 -14.90 -16.75
C PHE A 23 -22.13 -15.53 -18.09
N GLU A 24 -21.13 -15.72 -18.95
CA GLU A 24 -21.30 -16.37 -20.26
C GLU A 24 -21.45 -17.89 -20.11
N SER A 25 -20.80 -18.48 -19.10
CA SER A 25 -20.88 -19.91 -18.81
C SER A 25 -21.25 -20.19 -17.34
N ILE A 26 -21.86 -21.35 -17.10
CA ILE A 26 -22.09 -21.86 -15.74
C ILE A 26 -20.76 -22.08 -15.01
N HIS A 27 -19.70 -22.46 -15.74
CA HIS A 27 -18.38 -22.68 -15.17
C HIS A 27 -17.82 -21.40 -14.54
N ASP A 28 -17.93 -20.27 -15.23
CA ASP A 28 -17.44 -18.98 -14.72
C ASP A 28 -18.24 -18.52 -13.50
N LEU A 29 -19.56 -18.74 -13.53
CA LEU A 29 -20.44 -18.46 -12.39
C LEU A 29 -20.03 -19.27 -11.16
N VAL A 30 -19.86 -20.58 -11.32
CA VAL A 30 -19.50 -21.47 -10.20
C VAL A 30 -18.08 -21.17 -9.72
N THR A 31 -17.15 -20.86 -10.61
CA THR A 31 -15.77 -20.49 -10.26
C THR A 31 -15.75 -19.22 -9.41
N ASP A 32 -16.41 -18.15 -9.86
CA ASP A 32 -16.53 -16.89 -9.13
C ASP A 32 -17.25 -17.08 -7.78
N GLY A 33 -18.32 -17.88 -7.76
CA GLY A 33 -19.05 -18.21 -6.54
C GLY A 33 -18.20 -18.97 -5.51
N LEU A 34 -17.37 -19.93 -5.94
CA LEU A 34 -16.47 -20.66 -5.05
C LEU A 34 -15.33 -19.79 -4.53
N ILE A 35 -14.78 -18.89 -5.37
CA ILE A 35 -13.79 -17.90 -4.94
C ILE A 35 -14.40 -17.00 -3.87
N THR A 36 -15.58 -16.44 -4.14
CA THR A 36 -16.31 -15.57 -3.20
C THR A 36 -16.56 -16.29 -1.88
N LEU A 37 -17.15 -17.49 -1.92
CA LEU A 37 -17.40 -18.30 -0.73
C LEU A 37 -16.12 -18.58 0.07
N TYR A 38 -15.02 -18.90 -0.60
CA TYR A 38 -13.76 -19.22 0.07
C TYR A 38 -13.12 -18.00 0.73
N ILE A 39 -13.01 -16.90 -0.01
CA ILE A 39 -12.38 -15.67 0.48
C ILE A 39 -13.22 -15.05 1.59
N GLU A 40 -14.53 -14.92 1.41
CA GLU A 40 -15.41 -14.38 2.45
C GLU A 40 -15.40 -15.25 3.71
N THR A 41 -15.38 -16.57 3.58
CA THR A 41 -15.34 -17.46 4.77
C THR A 41 -14.00 -17.38 5.50
N LYS A 42 -12.87 -17.32 4.80
CA LYS A 42 -11.54 -17.40 5.41
C LYS A 42 -10.98 -16.05 5.84
N ALA A 43 -11.38 -14.97 5.18
CA ALA A 43 -10.81 -13.64 5.36
C ALA A 43 -11.85 -12.59 5.76
N ALA A 44 -13.06 -12.96 6.20
CA ALA A 44 -14.11 -12.02 6.63
C ALA A 44 -13.58 -10.89 7.53
N GLU A 45 -12.88 -11.25 8.61
CA GLU A 45 -12.33 -10.27 9.55
C GLU A 45 -11.28 -9.36 8.89
N TYR A 46 -10.42 -9.92 8.04
CA TYR A 46 -9.42 -9.14 7.30
C TYR A 46 -10.10 -8.15 6.35
N ILE A 47 -11.10 -8.61 5.58
CA ILE A 47 -11.87 -7.77 4.64
C ILE A 47 -12.53 -6.61 5.40
N SER A 48 -13.14 -6.86 6.56
CA SER A 48 -13.72 -5.80 7.39
C SER A 48 -12.69 -4.77 7.87
N LYS A 49 -11.42 -5.16 8.03
CA LYS A 49 -10.32 -4.28 8.46
C LYS A 49 -9.61 -3.55 7.32
N MET A 50 -9.85 -3.93 6.05
CA MET A 50 -9.17 -3.33 4.89
C MET A 50 -9.37 -1.81 4.77
N THR A 51 -10.42 -1.26 5.38
CA THR A 51 -10.76 0.17 5.33
C THR A 51 -10.27 0.97 6.53
N ILE A 52 -9.69 0.33 7.56
CA ILE A 52 -9.30 1.03 8.80
C ILE A 52 -8.11 1.97 8.56
N ASN A 53 -7.13 1.54 7.78
CA ASN A 53 -5.94 2.32 7.43
C ASN A 53 -5.83 2.43 5.89
N PRO A 54 -6.68 3.26 5.25
CA PRO A 54 -6.66 3.41 3.81
C PRO A 54 -5.37 4.10 3.36
N ILE A 55 -4.72 3.56 2.33
CA ILE A 55 -3.49 4.15 1.79
C ILE A 55 -3.75 5.24 0.74
N TYR A 56 -5.00 5.45 0.32
CA TYR A 56 -5.39 6.36 -0.77
C TYR A 56 -4.91 7.80 -0.61
N GLU A 57 -4.71 8.29 0.62
CA GLU A 57 -4.16 9.65 0.83
C GLU A 57 -2.68 9.74 0.44
N HIS A 58 -1.94 8.64 0.51
CA HIS A 58 -0.49 8.61 0.32
C HIS A 58 -0.09 8.03 -1.04
N VAL A 59 -1.03 7.38 -1.74
CA VAL A 59 -0.81 6.79 -3.06
C VAL A 59 -1.65 7.49 -4.11
N GLY A 60 -1.01 8.00 -5.17
CA GLY A 60 -1.69 8.66 -6.28
C GLY A 60 -1.00 9.93 -6.77
N TYR A 61 -1.53 10.52 -7.83
CA TYR A 61 -0.94 11.71 -8.46
C TYR A 61 -1.32 13.03 -7.76
N THR A 62 -2.36 13.02 -6.92
CA THR A 62 -2.83 14.21 -6.19
C THR A 62 -1.86 14.66 -5.10
N THR A 63 -0.99 13.77 -4.62
CA THR A 63 0.04 14.06 -3.61
C THR A 63 1.33 14.62 -4.20
N LEU A 64 1.60 14.40 -5.49
CA LEU A 64 2.86 14.81 -6.15
C LEU A 64 2.95 16.33 -6.39
N ASN A 65 1.80 17.00 -6.52
CA ASN A 65 1.73 18.46 -6.66
C ASN A 65 1.53 19.17 -5.32
N ARG A 66 1.52 18.43 -4.21
CA ARG A 66 1.40 19.01 -2.87
C ARG A 66 2.78 19.54 -2.50
N GLU A 67 2.94 20.86 -2.47
CA GLU A 67 4.18 21.46 -1.95
C GLU A 67 4.49 20.83 -0.58
N PRO A 68 5.74 20.42 -0.30
CA PRO A 68 6.08 19.86 0.99
C PRO A 68 5.72 20.90 2.04
N ALA A 69 4.72 20.61 2.86
CA ALA A 69 4.35 21.45 4.00
C ALA A 69 5.65 21.75 4.75
N LEU A 70 6.01 23.05 4.78
CA LEU A 70 7.27 23.56 5.32
C LEU A 70 7.74 22.68 6.48
N LYS A 71 8.90 22.04 6.30
CA LYS A 71 9.64 21.38 7.37
C LYS A 71 9.96 22.47 8.40
N LYS A 72 9.08 22.69 9.37
CA LYS A 72 9.40 23.54 10.52
C LYS A 72 10.60 22.90 11.19
N ALA A 73 11.68 23.67 11.22
CA ALA A 73 13.02 23.24 11.57
C ALA A 73 13.06 22.35 12.81
N LEU A 74 13.61 21.14 12.66
CA LEU A 74 14.16 20.40 13.79
C LEU A 74 15.50 21.06 14.16
N PRO A 75 15.84 21.16 15.46
CA PRO A 75 16.99 21.93 15.92
C PRO A 75 18.27 21.24 15.46
N VAL A 76 19.17 22.02 14.84
CA VAL A 76 20.53 21.61 14.51
C VAL A 76 21.23 21.19 15.80
N CYS A 77 21.60 19.91 15.92
CA CYS A 77 22.50 19.44 16.96
C CYS A 77 23.87 20.11 16.75
N ARG A 78 24.26 20.95 17.72
CA ARG A 78 25.64 21.41 17.88
C ARG A 78 26.45 20.26 18.43
N ASP A 79 27.34 19.70 17.64
CA ASP A 79 28.45 18.91 18.17
C ASP A 79 29.75 19.73 18.06
N MET A 80 30.43 19.76 19.21
CA MET A 80 31.64 20.52 19.57
C MET A 80 32.91 19.72 19.17
N PRO A 81 34.12 20.31 19.29
CA PRO A 81 35.08 20.53 18.20
C PRO A 81 35.93 19.29 17.84
N ASP A 82 36.24 19.16 16.55
CA ASP A 82 37.24 18.23 16.05
C ASP A 82 38.63 18.85 16.21
N GLY A 83 39.48 18.21 17.01
CA GLY A 83 40.85 18.63 17.24
C GLY A 83 41.79 17.57 16.71
N LYS A 84 42.47 17.83 15.57
CA LYS A 84 43.81 17.33 15.27
C LYS A 84 44.38 17.97 14.00
N ASP A 85 45.23 19.00 14.16
CA ASP A 85 46.17 19.38 13.11
C ASP A 85 47.60 19.32 13.67
N ALA A 86 48.40 18.41 13.11
CA ALA A 86 49.84 18.31 13.34
C ALA A 86 50.58 19.30 12.42
N PRO A 87 51.65 19.97 12.87
CA PRO A 87 52.39 20.91 12.05
C PRO A 87 53.54 20.21 11.32
N GLY A 88 53.67 20.45 10.02
CA GLY A 88 54.74 19.91 9.20
C GLY A 88 55.00 20.72 7.93
N GLU A 89 55.94 21.66 8.06
CA GLU A 89 56.86 22.20 7.04
C GLU A 89 56.37 23.09 5.90
N GLU A 90 57.36 23.87 5.41
CA GLU A 90 57.40 24.85 4.30
C GLU A 90 56.91 26.26 4.68
N THR A 91 57.66 27.36 4.57
CA THR A 91 58.87 27.70 3.82
C THR A 91 59.39 29.03 4.38
N GLY A 92 60.70 29.16 4.58
CA GLY A 92 61.34 30.46 4.75
C GLY A 92 61.72 31.04 3.40
N LEU A 93 61.42 32.32 3.18
CA LEU A 93 62.19 33.24 2.33
C LEU A 93 61.71 34.70 2.51
N GLU A 94 62.60 35.48 3.13
CA GLU A 94 62.92 36.91 3.03
C GLU A 94 61.83 37.97 2.75
N GLU A 95 61.74 38.97 3.65
CA GLU A 95 61.49 40.36 3.28
C GLU A 95 62.40 41.31 4.09
N ARG A 96 63.28 42.01 3.35
CA ARG A 96 63.99 43.29 3.59
C ARG A 96 64.30 43.82 4.99
#